data_AF-A0AAV5VNJ3-F1
#
_entry.id   AF-A0AAV5VNJ3-F1
#
_cell.length_a   1.000
_cell.length_b   1.000
_cell.length_c   1.000
_cell.angle_alpha   90.00
_cell.angle_beta   90.00
_cell.angle_gamma   90.00
#
_symmetry.space_group_name_H-M   'P 1'
#
loop_
_entity.id
_entity.type
_entity.pdbx_description
1 polymer ?
#
loop_
_entity_poly.entity_id
_entity_poly.type
_entity_poly.pdbx_seq_one_letter_code
_entity_poly.pdbx_strand_id
1 'polypeptide(L)'
;NLFSFFTEYTTDTISQFVMGQKESQYFNNPRVDVVKDMLMRTFDSPLVHIRYAFPFLIPLIKSYLKNTRTPLTASEKLLREDMSKVINERIETRANSPADPNEDPDCIDIFLNMKVDDHELNIRDESKIKMNKVLIHDEVVAQTFAFILAGSDTTANSLAYTALIIANNHEVMRKCQEEIDEVCREESISYEEINNLRYLEATCKETLRFFPLGTFANSRCCMNTTTVCG
;
A
#
# COMPACT_ATOMS: atom_id res chain seq x y z
N ASN A 1 -2.15 -12.91 -19.36
CA ASN A 1 -3.15 -12.06 -18.67
C ASN A 1 -2.41 -10.86 -18.11
N LEU A 2 -2.65 -9.64 -18.60
CA LEU A 2 -1.92 -8.43 -18.16
C LEU A 2 -2.12 -8.12 -16.68
N PHE A 3 -3.30 -8.42 -16.13
CA PHE A 3 -3.57 -8.18 -14.72
C PHE A 3 -2.66 -9.00 -13.81
N SER A 4 -2.57 -10.32 -14.04
CA SER A 4 -1.66 -11.20 -13.29
C SER A 4 -0.21 -10.72 -13.34
N PHE A 5 0.25 -10.30 -14.53
CA PHE A 5 1.59 -9.74 -14.70
C PHE A 5 1.81 -8.51 -13.82
N PHE A 6 0.87 -7.54 -13.85
CA PHE A 6 0.99 -6.33 -13.03
C PHE A 6 0.85 -6.59 -11.53
N THR A 7 0.00 -7.54 -11.11
CA THR A 7 -0.11 -7.94 -9.71
C THR A 7 1.21 -8.48 -9.18
N GLU A 8 1.85 -9.36 -9.93
CA GLU A 8 3.14 -9.94 -9.52
C GLU A 8 4.26 -8.91 -9.55
N TYR A 9 4.29 -8.07 -10.59
CA TYR A 9 5.28 -6.98 -10.73
C TYR A 9 5.19 -5.97 -9.59
N THR A 10 3.99 -5.50 -9.28
CA THR A 10 3.78 -4.50 -8.21
C THR A 10 4.02 -5.09 -6.83
N THR A 11 3.60 -6.33 -6.59
CA THR A 11 3.84 -7.03 -5.31
C THR A 11 5.34 -7.24 -5.09
N ASP A 12 6.11 -7.59 -6.12
CA ASP A 12 7.56 -7.74 -6.01
C ASP A 12 8.24 -6.39 -5.75
N THR A 13 7.91 -5.37 -6.54
CA THR A 13 8.49 -4.02 -6.43
C THR A 13 8.24 -3.42 -5.04
N ILE A 14 7.00 -3.51 -4.52
CA ILE A 14 6.70 -3.01 -3.17
C ILE A 14 7.37 -3.86 -2.08
N SER A 15 7.49 -5.18 -2.29
CA SER A 15 8.20 -6.05 -1.35
C SER A 15 9.68 -5.70 -1.27
N GLN A 16 10.32 -5.42 -2.40
CA GLN A 16 11.72 -4.96 -2.44
C GLN A 16 11.89 -3.66 -1.68
N PHE A 17 11.04 -2.67 -1.97
CA PHE A 17 11.10 -1.36 -1.30
C PHE A 17 10.85 -1.48 0.21
N VAL A 18 9.78 -2.14 0.61
CA VAL A 18 9.33 -2.15 2.02
C VAL A 18 10.15 -3.12 2.87
N MET A 19 10.61 -4.25 2.32
CA MET A 19 11.35 -5.27 3.07
C MET A 19 12.87 -5.22 2.84
N GLY A 20 13.36 -4.35 1.95
CA GLY A 20 14.78 -4.28 1.60
C GLY A 20 15.30 -5.55 0.91
N GLN A 21 14.45 -6.24 0.14
CA GLN A 21 14.88 -7.44 -0.60
C GLN A 21 15.78 -7.05 -1.76
N LYS A 22 17.01 -7.56 -1.76
CA LYS A 22 18.01 -7.27 -2.81
C LYS A 22 17.74 -8.04 -4.11
N GLU A 23 17.12 -9.21 -4.01
CA GLU A 23 16.80 -10.05 -5.15
C GLU A 23 15.31 -9.96 -5.49
N SER A 24 15.03 -9.85 -6.78
CA SER A 24 13.67 -9.91 -7.28
C SER A 24 13.14 -11.34 -7.29
N GLN A 25 11.91 -11.52 -6.82
CA GLN A 25 11.20 -12.79 -6.81
C GLN A 25 10.10 -12.83 -7.89
N TYR A 26 10.31 -12.16 -9.02
CA TYR A 26 9.40 -12.17 -10.18
C TYR A 26 8.84 -13.58 -10.46
N PHE A 27 7.51 -13.70 -10.53
CA PHE A 27 6.75 -14.93 -10.81
C PHE A 27 6.92 -16.09 -9.81
N ASN A 28 7.67 -15.89 -8.73
CA ASN A 28 7.93 -16.91 -7.71
C ASN A 28 7.58 -16.41 -6.30
N ASN A 29 6.91 -15.28 -6.18
CA ASN A 29 6.64 -14.64 -4.90
C ASN A 29 5.40 -15.25 -4.23
N PRO A 30 5.53 -15.99 -3.11
CA PRO A 30 4.40 -16.62 -2.41
C PRO A 30 3.45 -15.60 -1.78
N ARG A 31 3.86 -14.33 -1.67
CA ARG A 31 3.06 -13.26 -1.06
C ARG A 31 1.92 -12.79 -1.98
N VAL A 32 2.03 -13.01 -3.29
CA VAL A 32 1.01 -12.60 -4.26
C VAL A 32 -0.33 -13.25 -3.95
N ASP A 33 -0.32 -14.56 -3.71
CA ASP A 33 -1.54 -15.32 -3.38
C ASP A 33 -2.13 -14.88 -2.04
N VAL A 34 -1.26 -14.57 -1.07
CA VAL A 34 -1.70 -14.08 0.24
C VAL A 34 -2.37 -12.71 0.12
N VAL A 35 -1.74 -11.76 -0.57
CA VAL A 35 -2.29 -10.41 -0.76
C VAL A 35 -3.63 -10.48 -1.49
N LYS A 36 -3.73 -11.32 -2.53
CA LYS A 36 -4.95 -11.52 -3.29
C LYS A 36 -6.07 -12.13 -2.44
N ASP A 37 -5.78 -13.18 -1.67
CA ASP A 37 -6.75 -13.82 -0.76
C ASP A 37 -7.28 -12.82 0.28
N MET A 38 -6.39 -12.03 0.89
CA MET A 38 -6.77 -11.04 1.90
C MET A 38 -7.69 -9.94 1.34
N LEU A 39 -7.40 -9.44 0.14
CA LEU A 39 -8.21 -8.39 -0.48
C LEU A 39 -9.55 -8.92 -0.97
N MET A 40 -9.57 -10.04 -1.69
CA MET A 40 -10.82 -10.63 -2.19
C MET A 40 -11.76 -10.98 -1.03
N ARG A 41 -11.24 -11.51 0.09
CA ARG A 41 -12.03 -11.77 1.30
C ARG A 41 -12.69 -10.52 1.89
N THR A 42 -12.02 -9.38 1.79
CA THR A 42 -12.56 -8.11 2.28
C THR A 42 -13.75 -7.65 1.44
N PHE A 43 -13.73 -7.91 0.13
CA PHE A 43 -14.82 -7.53 -0.78
C PHE A 43 -15.96 -8.55 -0.82
N ASP A 44 -15.67 -9.86 -0.75
CA ASP A 44 -16.66 -10.94 -0.88
C ASP A 44 -17.34 -11.33 0.44
N SER A 45 -16.99 -10.68 1.56
CA SER A 45 -17.61 -10.99 2.85
C SER A 45 -19.08 -10.54 2.88
N PRO A 46 -20.05 -11.45 3.13
CA PRO A 46 -21.46 -11.10 3.23
C PRO A 46 -21.74 -10.02 4.30
N LEU A 47 -20.91 -9.96 5.35
CA LEU A 47 -21.02 -8.95 6.40
C LEU A 47 -20.73 -7.54 5.91
N VAL A 48 -19.82 -7.40 4.94
CA VAL A 48 -19.48 -6.10 4.34
C VAL A 48 -20.65 -5.62 3.48
N HIS A 49 -21.28 -6.50 2.70
CA HIS A 49 -22.49 -6.17 1.95
C HIS A 49 -23.67 -5.83 2.86
N ILE A 50 -23.88 -6.55 3.96
CA ILE A 50 -24.92 -6.24 4.96
C ILE A 50 -24.66 -4.87 5.59
N ARG A 51 -23.39 -4.53 5.88
CA ARG A 51 -23.02 -3.20 6.38
C ARG A 51 -23.38 -2.08 5.39
N TYR A 52 -23.20 -2.30 4.10
CA TYR A 52 -23.57 -1.32 3.07
C TYR A 52 -25.09 -1.22 2.87
N ALA A 53 -25.80 -2.34 2.87
CA ALA A 53 -27.25 -2.39 2.67
C ALA A 53 -28.05 -1.87 3.89
N PHE A 54 -27.54 -2.11 5.11
CA PHE A 54 -28.25 -1.83 6.36
C PHE A 54 -27.34 -1.08 7.36
N PRO A 55 -27.12 0.23 7.17
CA PRO A 55 -26.22 1.01 8.01
C PRO A 55 -26.66 1.08 9.49
N PHE A 56 -27.94 0.89 9.80
CA PHE A 56 -28.44 0.84 11.18
C PHE A 56 -27.99 -0.43 11.95
N LEU A 57 -27.59 -1.51 11.25
CA LEU A 57 -27.07 -2.73 11.87
C LEU A 57 -25.58 -2.61 12.22
N ILE A 58 -24.89 -1.55 11.78
CA ILE A 58 -23.45 -1.33 12.02
C ILE A 58 -23.09 -1.42 13.51
N PRO A 59 -23.83 -0.83 14.48
CA PRO A 59 -23.47 -0.94 15.89
C PRO A 59 -23.51 -2.38 16.40
N LEU A 60 -24.49 -3.17 15.92
CA LEU A 60 -24.68 -4.57 16.31
C LEU A 60 -23.62 -5.47 15.68
N ILE A 61 -23.33 -5.28 14.39
CA ILE A 61 -22.25 -5.97 13.66
C ILE A 61 -20.88 -5.60 14.26
N LYS A 62 -20.64 -4.33 14.61
CA LYS A 62 -19.40 -3.87 15.24
C LYS A 62 -19.23 -4.47 16.64
N SER A 63 -20.30 -4.54 17.43
CA SER A 63 -20.27 -5.21 18.75
C SER A 63 -20.01 -6.71 18.62
N TYR A 64 -20.62 -7.37 17.62
CA TYR A 64 -20.39 -8.76 17.30
C TYR A 64 -18.94 -9.01 16.88
N LEU A 65 -18.43 -8.27 15.88
CA LEU A 65 -17.05 -8.34 15.39
C LEU A 65 -15.99 -7.97 16.43
N LYS A 66 -16.28 -7.04 17.35
CA LYS A 66 -15.37 -6.73 18.45
C LYS A 66 -15.23 -7.91 19.42
N ASN A 67 -16.31 -8.68 19.60
CA ASN A 67 -16.36 -9.79 20.54
C ASN A 67 -15.92 -11.12 19.91
N THR A 68 -16.12 -11.29 18.59
CA THR A 68 -15.48 -12.33 17.80
C THR A 68 -14.17 -11.80 17.26
N ARG A 69 -13.06 -12.00 17.98
CA ARG A 69 -11.73 -11.91 17.37
C ARG A 69 -11.70 -12.86 16.18
N THR A 70 -11.93 -12.35 14.97
CA THR A 70 -11.77 -13.14 13.75
C THR A 70 -10.31 -13.60 13.75
N PRO A 71 -10.04 -14.92 13.82
CA PRO A 71 -8.67 -15.39 13.84
C PRO A 71 -8.00 -14.91 12.57
N LEU A 72 -6.74 -14.48 12.69
CA LEU A 72 -5.93 -14.21 11.50
C LEU A 72 -5.92 -15.49 10.65
N THR A 73 -6.18 -15.35 9.36
CA THR A 73 -6.09 -16.50 8.45
C THR A 73 -4.66 -17.02 8.45
N ALA A 74 -4.47 -18.31 8.20
CA ALA A 74 -3.13 -18.91 8.10
C ALA A 74 -2.20 -18.10 7.18
N SER A 75 -2.73 -17.58 6.07
CA SER A 75 -2.04 -16.72 5.11
C SER A 75 -1.57 -15.38 5.73
N GLU A 76 -2.43 -14.72 6.52
CA GLU A 76 -2.09 -13.45 7.19
C GLU A 76 -1.02 -13.67 8.28
N LYS A 77 -1.11 -14.80 8.98
CA LYS A 77 -0.13 -15.21 9.99
C LYS A 77 1.23 -15.47 9.35
N LEU A 78 1.25 -16.21 8.24
CA LEU A 78 2.48 -16.50 7.49
C LEU A 78 3.17 -15.21 7.03
N LEU A 79 2.42 -14.28 6.45
CA LEU A 79 2.96 -13.02 5.94
C LEU A 79 3.48 -12.12 7.06
N ARG A 80 2.81 -12.10 8.22
CA ARG A 80 3.29 -11.38 9.42
C ARG A 80 4.53 -12.01 10.05
N GLU A 81 4.61 -13.34 10.06
CA GLU A 81 5.77 -14.09 10.55
C GLU A 81 6.99 -13.83 9.66
N ASP A 82 6.82 -13.84 8.33
CA ASP A 82 7.87 -13.51 7.37
C ASP A 82 8.41 -12.09 7.57
N MET A 83 7.52 -11.10 7.70
CA MET A 83 7.92 -9.71 7.98
C MET A 83 8.64 -9.56 9.32
N SER A 84 8.12 -10.21 10.37
CA SER A 84 8.74 -10.17 11.69
C SER A 84 10.15 -10.76 11.65
N LYS A 85 10.35 -11.84 10.89
CA LYS A 85 11.66 -12.44 10.71
C LYS A 85 12.65 -11.47 10.04
N VAL A 86 12.25 -10.86 8.92
CA VAL A 86 13.10 -9.90 8.18
C VAL A 86 13.44 -8.66 9.02
N ILE A 87 12.47 -8.14 9.78
CA ILE A 87 12.69 -6.98 10.65
C ILE A 87 13.65 -7.34 11.80
N ASN A 88 13.51 -8.51 12.42
CA ASN A 88 14.43 -8.95 13.47
C ASN A 88 15.86 -9.14 12.95
N GLU A 89 16.02 -9.79 11.79
CA GLU A 89 17.32 -9.94 11.13
C GLU A 89 17.97 -8.57 10.84
N ARG A 90 17.16 -7.57 10.45
CA ARG A 90 17.65 -6.21 10.22
C ARG A 90 18.07 -5.50 11.51
N ILE A 91 17.31 -5.66 12.59
CA ILE A 91 17.66 -5.12 13.91
C ILE A 91 18.97 -5.72 14.41
N GLU A 92 19.16 -7.04 14.25
CA GLU A 92 20.40 -7.73 14.62
C GLU A 92 21.59 -7.28 13.79
N THR A 93 21.40 -7.12 12.47
CA THR A 93 22.45 -6.64 11.56
C THR A 93 22.94 -5.24 11.97
N ARG A 94 22.01 -4.33 12.30
CA ARG A 94 22.31 -2.99 12.82
C ARG A 94 23.04 -3.01 14.16
N ALA A 95 22.72 -3.97 15.03
CA ALA A 95 23.37 -4.11 16.33
C ALA A 95 24.84 -4.57 16.18
N ASN A 96 25.11 -5.43 15.20
CA ASN A 96 26.43 -6.02 14.96
C ASN A 96 27.34 -5.15 14.06
N SER A 97 26.77 -4.36 13.16
CA SER A 97 27.49 -3.46 12.27
C SER A 97 26.72 -2.15 12.15
N PRO A 98 27.24 -1.02 12.67
CA PRO A 98 26.59 0.27 12.46
C PRO A 98 26.55 0.58 10.95
N ALA A 99 25.38 1.01 10.47
CA ALA A 99 25.14 1.28 9.06
C ALA A 99 26.19 2.23 8.48
N ASP A 100 26.67 1.94 7.26
CA ASP A 100 27.55 2.83 6.52
C ASP A 100 26.80 4.17 6.27
N PRO A 101 27.36 5.33 6.64
CA PRO A 101 26.75 6.63 6.34
C PRO A 101 26.46 6.87 4.85
N ASN A 102 27.09 6.12 3.95
CA ASN A 102 26.91 6.23 2.50
C ASN A 102 25.90 5.23 1.92
N GLU A 103 25.36 4.29 2.70
CA GLU A 103 24.32 3.37 2.23
C GLU A 103 22.95 4.05 2.35
N ASP A 104 22.20 4.08 1.25
CA ASP A 104 20.85 4.66 1.24
C ASP A 104 19.94 3.87 2.19
N PRO A 105 19.27 4.54 3.16
CA PRO A 105 18.45 3.85 4.14
C PRO A 105 17.22 3.24 3.47
N ASP A 106 16.96 1.97 3.75
CA ASP A 106 15.74 1.33 3.26
C ASP A 106 14.49 1.71 4.09
N CYS A 107 13.33 1.21 3.66
CA CYS A 107 12.07 1.55 4.31
C CYS A 107 12.01 1.08 5.78
N ILE A 108 12.53 -0.12 6.09
CA ILE A 108 12.63 -0.63 7.48
C ILE A 108 13.55 0.28 8.27
N ASP A 109 14.65 0.69 7.66
CA ASP A 109 15.67 1.50 8.26
C ASP A 109 15.14 2.88 8.63
N ILE A 110 14.31 3.46 7.75
CA ILE A 110 13.56 4.70 7.99
C ILE A 110 12.60 4.51 9.17
N PHE A 111 11.82 3.42 9.23
CA PHE A 111 10.90 3.18 10.34
C PHE A 111 11.63 3.01 11.67
N LEU A 112 12.72 2.24 11.70
CA LEU A 112 13.49 2.05 12.93
C LEU A 112 14.17 3.34 13.40
N ASN A 113 14.52 4.23 12.46
CA ASN A 113 15.13 5.53 12.76
C ASN A 113 14.09 6.61 13.09
N MET A 114 12.81 6.38 12.79
CA MET A 114 11.73 7.32 13.05
C MET A 114 11.53 7.46 14.57
N LYS A 115 12.05 8.56 15.09
CA LYS A 115 11.70 9.06 16.41
C LYS A 115 10.50 9.98 16.23
N VAL A 116 9.36 9.59 16.78
CA VAL A 116 8.24 10.51 16.91
C VAL A 116 8.62 11.46 18.04
N ASP A 117 8.90 12.72 17.71
CA ASP A 117 9.04 13.76 18.73
C ASP A 117 7.75 13.80 19.55
N ASP A 118 7.87 14.00 20.87
CA ASP A 118 6.76 14.15 21.81
C ASP A 118 5.94 15.43 21.52
N HIS A 119 5.38 15.57 20.31
CA HIS A 119 4.29 16.46 20.08
C HIS A 119 3.04 15.79 20.63
N GLU A 120 2.61 16.27 21.80
CA GLU A 120 1.26 16.03 22.33
C GLU A 120 0.25 16.43 21.25
N LEU A 121 -0.16 15.46 20.43
CA LEU A 121 -1.37 15.59 19.66
C LEU A 121 -2.50 15.60 20.68
N ASN A 122 -2.97 16.81 21.01
CA ASN A 122 -4.21 17.06 21.75
C ASN A 122 -5.39 16.56 20.91
N ILE A 123 -5.52 15.24 20.77
CA ILE A 123 -6.79 14.61 20.44
C ILE A 123 -7.64 14.88 21.68
N ARG A 124 -8.51 15.89 21.60
CA ARG A 124 -9.46 16.27 22.63
C ARG A 124 -10.48 15.15 22.81
N ASP A 125 -10.07 14.07 23.48
CA ASP A 125 -10.92 13.10 24.14
C ASP A 125 -10.04 12.29 25.09
N GLU A 126 -10.55 11.99 26.27
CA GLU A 126 -9.85 11.57 27.49
C GLU A 126 -9.19 10.16 27.45
N SER A 127 -8.49 9.82 26.36
CA SER A 127 -7.46 8.80 26.36
C SER A 127 -6.12 9.46 26.03
N LYS A 128 -5.34 9.80 27.06
CA LYS A 128 -3.94 10.19 26.91
C LYS A 128 -3.18 9.02 26.28
N ILE A 129 -3.10 8.95 24.95
CA ILE A 129 -2.15 8.08 24.28
C ILE A 129 -0.80 8.75 24.45
N LYS A 130 -0.06 8.38 25.51
CA LYS A 130 1.37 8.69 25.59
C LYS A 130 2.06 7.95 24.44
N MET A 131 2.25 8.62 23.31
CA MET A 131 3.10 8.14 22.23
C MET A 131 4.57 8.39 22.58
N ASN A 132 5.02 7.79 23.68
CA ASN A 132 6.45 7.73 23.94
C ASN A 132 6.91 6.36 23.46
N LYS A 133 7.41 6.27 22.22
CA LYS A 133 8.10 5.07 21.75
C LYS A 133 8.69 5.29 20.36
N VAL A 134 10.00 5.08 20.25
CA VAL A 134 10.62 4.42 19.09
C VAL A 134 9.64 3.39 18.55
N LEU A 135 9.38 3.36 17.23
CA LEU A 135 8.45 2.41 16.63
C LEU A 135 8.70 1.01 17.21
N ILE A 136 7.72 0.50 17.96
CA ILE A 136 7.80 -0.85 18.54
C ILE A 136 7.87 -1.81 17.36
N HIS A 137 8.68 -2.87 17.46
CA HIS A 137 8.77 -3.94 16.45
C HIS A 137 7.43 -4.26 15.78
N ASP A 138 6.37 -4.44 16.57
CA ASP A 138 5.03 -4.78 16.08
C ASP A 138 4.38 -3.69 15.21
N GLU A 139 4.68 -2.42 15.49
CA GLU A 139 4.20 -1.30 14.68
C GLU A 139 4.94 -1.26 13.33
N VAL A 140 6.26 -1.49 13.33
CA VAL A 140 7.03 -1.61 12.06
C VAL A 140 6.47 -2.75 11.22
N VAL A 141 6.25 -3.93 11.82
CA VAL A 141 5.61 -5.07 11.13
C VAL A 141 4.22 -4.69 10.59
N ALA A 142 3.42 -3.98 11.38
CA ALA A 142 2.08 -3.55 10.94
C ALA A 142 2.12 -2.55 9.78
N GLN A 143 3.06 -1.61 9.78
CA GLN A 143 3.23 -0.64 8.71
C GLN A 143 3.75 -1.31 7.44
N THR A 144 4.79 -2.14 7.53
CA THR A 144 5.30 -2.97 6.42
C THR A 144 4.17 -3.79 5.79
N PHE A 145 3.33 -4.41 6.64
CA PHE A 145 2.16 -5.16 6.19
C PHE A 145 1.15 -4.27 5.46
N ALA A 146 0.86 -3.08 5.99
CA ALA A 146 -0.08 -2.14 5.38
C ALA A 146 0.41 -1.65 4.01
N PHE A 147 1.70 -1.35 3.85
CA PHE A 147 2.26 -0.91 2.57
C PHE A 147 2.17 -1.99 1.48
N ILE A 148 2.50 -3.23 1.81
CA ILE A 148 2.39 -4.34 0.84
C ILE A 148 0.92 -4.52 0.42
N LEU A 149 -0.01 -4.55 1.38
CA LEU A 149 -1.43 -4.75 1.09
C LEU A 149 -2.02 -3.61 0.26
N ALA A 150 -1.77 -2.36 0.67
CA ALA A 150 -2.32 -1.18 0.01
C ALA A 150 -1.65 -0.92 -1.34
N GLY A 151 -0.33 -1.07 -1.44
CA GLY A 151 0.45 -0.71 -2.62
C GLY A 151 0.39 -1.72 -3.76
N SER A 152 0.17 -3.01 -3.47
CA SER A 152 0.18 -4.04 -4.51
C SER A 152 -1.05 -3.94 -5.42
N ASP A 153 -2.24 -4.13 -4.87
CA ASP A 153 -3.44 -4.34 -5.70
C ASP A 153 -3.96 -3.05 -6.33
N THR A 154 -3.91 -1.91 -5.63
CA THR A 154 -4.35 -0.64 -6.24
C THR A 154 -3.44 -0.24 -7.39
N THR A 155 -2.13 -0.46 -7.27
CA THR A 155 -1.18 -0.13 -8.35
C THR A 155 -1.33 -1.10 -9.51
N ALA A 156 -1.49 -2.40 -9.23
CA ALA A 156 -1.74 -3.41 -10.27
C ALA A 156 -2.99 -3.09 -11.11
N ASN A 157 -4.10 -2.76 -10.44
CA ASN A 157 -5.33 -2.35 -11.10
C ASN A 157 -5.15 -1.04 -11.87
N SER A 158 -4.43 -0.06 -11.31
CA SER A 158 -4.15 1.22 -12.01
C SER A 158 -3.41 0.97 -13.33
N LEU A 159 -2.37 0.15 -13.30
CA LEU A 159 -1.59 -0.21 -14.49
C LEU A 159 -2.43 -0.99 -15.50
N ALA A 160 -3.23 -1.96 -15.03
CA ALA A 160 -4.12 -2.73 -15.89
C ALA A 160 -5.16 -1.85 -16.60
N TYR A 161 -5.81 -0.92 -15.88
CA TYR A 161 -6.76 0.02 -16.48
C TYR A 161 -6.07 1.00 -17.41
N THR A 162 -4.88 1.49 -17.07
CA THR A 162 -4.12 2.42 -17.93
C THR A 162 -3.76 1.73 -19.24
N ALA A 163 -3.23 0.51 -19.17
CA ALA A 163 -2.92 -0.30 -20.36
C ALA A 163 -4.17 -0.57 -21.20
N LEU A 164 -5.31 -0.86 -20.56
CA LEU A 164 -6.58 -1.05 -21.25
C LEU A 164 -7.05 0.20 -21.99
N ILE A 165 -6.97 1.38 -21.36
CA ILE A 165 -7.36 2.65 -21.99
C ILE A 165 -6.43 2.96 -23.17
N ILE A 166 -5.11 2.81 -22.99
CA ILE A 166 -4.13 3.05 -24.05
C ILE A 166 -4.37 2.10 -25.23
N ALA A 167 -4.55 0.80 -24.97
CA ALA A 167 -4.78 -0.20 -26.01
C ALA A 167 -6.07 0.06 -26.82
N ASN A 168 -7.10 0.63 -26.19
CA ASN A 168 -8.37 0.95 -26.87
C ASN A 168 -8.37 2.31 -27.57
N ASN A 169 -7.35 3.14 -27.40
CA ASN A 169 -7.28 4.50 -27.96
C ASN A 169 -5.98 4.70 -28.74
N HIS A 170 -5.98 4.33 -30.03
CA HIS A 170 -4.79 4.39 -30.89
C HIS A 170 -4.12 5.77 -30.95
N GLU A 171 -4.89 6.87 -30.91
CA GLU A 171 -4.33 8.23 -30.89
C GLU A 171 -3.58 8.51 -29.58
N VAL A 172 -4.13 8.06 -28.44
CA VAL A 172 -3.49 8.22 -27.12
C VAL A 172 -2.22 7.39 -27.07
N MET A 173 -2.27 6.15 -27.54
CA MET A 173 -1.10 5.26 -27.64
C MET A 173 0.02 5.91 -28.46
N ARG A 174 -0.29 6.43 -29.65
CA ARG A 174 0.69 7.11 -30.50
C ARG A 174 1.32 8.31 -29.81
N LYS A 175 0.53 9.18 -29.17
CA LYS A 175 1.06 10.35 -28.46
C LYS A 175 1.93 9.97 -27.26
N CYS A 176 1.57 8.93 -26.52
CA CYS A 176 2.41 8.42 -25.42
C CYS A 176 3.74 7.87 -25.97
N GLN A 177 3.72 7.14 -27.07
CA GLN A 177 4.93 6.62 -27.70
C GLN A 177 5.83 7.75 -28.23
N GLU A 178 5.24 8.73 -28.93
CA GLU A 178 5.96 9.93 -29.40
C GLU A 178 6.63 10.66 -28.21
N GLU A 179 5.93 10.86 -27.09
CA GLU A 179 6.50 11.47 -25.89
C GLU A 179 7.65 10.64 -25.29
N ILE A 180 7.48 9.31 -25.20
CA ILE A 180 8.52 8.41 -24.67
C ILE A 180 9.76 8.43 -25.57
N ASP A 181 9.59 8.36 -26.89
CA ASP A 181 10.70 8.37 -27.86
C ASP A 181 11.46 9.71 -27.83
N GLU A 182 10.77 10.82 -27.54
CA GLU A 182 11.38 12.15 -27.42
C GLU A 182 12.19 12.34 -26.14
N VAL A 183 11.66 11.84 -25.01
CA VAL A 183 12.18 12.06 -23.66
C VAL A 183 13.18 10.96 -23.25
N CYS A 184 12.83 9.70 -23.44
CA CYS A 184 13.61 8.53 -23.01
C CYS A 184 14.44 7.97 -24.17
N ARG A 185 15.61 8.57 -24.40
CA ARG A 185 16.46 8.25 -25.57
C ARG A 185 17.39 7.05 -25.36
N GLU A 186 17.61 6.68 -24.12
CA GLU A 186 18.48 5.57 -23.72
C GLU A 186 17.66 4.44 -23.11
N GLU A 187 18.24 3.24 -23.02
CA GLU A 187 17.57 2.08 -22.40
C GLU A 187 17.34 2.28 -20.89
N SER A 188 18.22 3.04 -20.23
CA SER A 188 18.06 3.39 -18.82
C SER A 188 17.27 4.69 -18.68
N ILE A 189 16.14 4.62 -17.98
CA ILE A 189 15.28 5.78 -17.72
C ILE A 189 15.63 6.38 -16.36
N SER A 190 15.96 7.66 -16.34
CA SER A 190 16.23 8.44 -15.14
C SER A 190 14.94 9.01 -14.51
N TYR A 191 15.01 9.38 -13.23
CA TYR A 191 13.88 10.02 -12.54
C TYR A 191 13.50 11.37 -13.15
N GLU A 192 14.49 12.11 -13.68
CA GLU A 192 14.24 13.39 -14.34
C GLU A 192 13.47 13.22 -15.66
N GLU A 193 13.80 12.18 -16.44
CA GLU A 193 13.06 11.85 -17.67
C GLU A 193 11.62 11.46 -17.35
N ILE A 194 11.37 10.65 -16.31
CA ILE A 194 10.01 10.29 -15.89
C ILE A 194 9.16 11.54 -15.59
N ASN A 195 9.74 12.54 -14.91
CA ASN A 195 9.03 13.80 -14.61
C ASN A 195 8.70 14.64 -15.86
N ASN A 196 9.34 14.36 -17.00
CA ASN A 196 9.08 15.05 -18.26
C ASN A 196 8.00 14.35 -19.12
N LEU A 197 7.54 13.15 -18.75
CA LEU A 197 6.47 12.40 -19.43
C LEU A 197 5.07 12.92 -19.05
N ARG A 198 4.76 14.17 -19.42
CA ARG A 198 3.55 14.90 -19.00
C ARG A 198 2.26 14.31 -19.58
N TYR A 199 2.29 13.85 -20.83
CA TYR A 199 1.14 13.27 -21.51
C TYR A 199 0.83 11.87 -20.97
N LEU A 200 1.86 11.07 -20.69
CA LEU A 200 1.70 9.79 -20.00
C LEU A 200 1.15 10.00 -18.58
N GLU A 201 1.68 10.97 -17.83
CA GLU A 201 1.15 11.33 -16.50
C GLU A 201 -0.33 11.75 -16.58
N ALA A 202 -0.69 12.58 -17.57
CA ALA A 202 -2.08 12.98 -17.82
C ALA A 202 -2.97 11.77 -18.15
N THR A 203 -2.45 10.80 -18.91
CA THR A 203 -3.16 9.56 -19.23
C THR A 203 -3.42 8.70 -17.99
N CYS A 204 -2.43 8.56 -17.11
CA CYS A 204 -2.60 7.90 -15.81
C CYS A 204 -3.65 8.61 -14.94
N LYS A 205 -3.61 9.95 -14.87
CA LYS A 205 -4.60 10.75 -14.13
C LYS A 205 -6.01 10.57 -14.68
N GLU A 206 -6.16 10.60 -16.01
CA GLU A 206 -7.46 10.41 -16.65
C GLU A 206 -7.99 8.98 -16.44
N THR A 207 -7.11 7.98 -16.45
CA THR A 207 -7.46 6.61 -16.07
C THR A 207 -8.04 6.54 -14.67
N LEU A 208 -7.37 7.16 -13.68
CA LEU A 208 -7.83 7.19 -12.30
C LEU A 208 -9.10 8.03 -12.11
N ARG A 209 -9.37 9.00 -13.00
CA ARG A 209 -10.64 9.73 -13.03
C ARG A 209 -11.80 8.84 -13.46
N PHE A 210 -11.59 7.96 -14.45
CA PHE A 210 -12.59 6.98 -14.89
C PHE A 210 -12.73 5.79 -13.93
N PHE A 211 -11.61 5.29 -13.41
CA PHE A 211 -11.51 4.13 -12.53
C PHE A 211 -10.91 4.54 -11.18
N PRO A 212 -11.67 5.22 -10.31
CA PRO A 212 -11.18 5.64 -9.01
C PRO A 212 -10.98 4.41 -8.11
N LEU A 213 -9.73 4.09 -7.82
CA LEU A 213 -9.37 3.00 -6.90
C LEU A 213 -9.35 3.50 -5.45
N GLY A 214 -9.64 2.60 -4.50
CA GLY A 214 -9.55 2.93 -3.08
C GLY A 214 -10.62 3.90 -2.57
N THR A 215 -11.73 4.14 -3.29
CA THR A 215 -12.79 5.08 -2.87
C THR A 215 -13.32 4.77 -1.46
N PHE A 216 -13.39 3.50 -1.09
CA PHE A 216 -13.84 3.04 0.23
C PHE A 216 -12.91 3.49 1.38
N ALA A 217 -11.60 3.64 1.12
CA ALA A 217 -10.59 4.01 2.12
C ALA A 217 -10.75 5.47 2.59
N ASN A 218 -11.52 6.29 1.88
CA ASN A 218 -11.76 7.70 2.20
C ASN A 218 -12.96 7.95 3.12
N SER A 219 -13.54 6.90 3.70
CA SER A 219 -14.62 7.06 4.67
C SER A 219 -14.14 7.88 5.89
N ARG A 220 -14.95 8.85 6.31
CA ARG A 220 -14.71 9.68 7.50
C ARG A 220 -15.91 9.56 8.44
N CYS A 221 -15.64 9.55 9.74
CA CYS A 221 -16.68 9.67 10.77
C CYS A 221 -16.62 11.07 11.35
N CYS A 222 -17.77 11.75 11.44
CA CYS A 222 -17.85 12.99 12.19
C CYS A 222 -17.58 12.69 13.67
N MET A 223 -16.50 13.26 14.21
CA MET A 223 -16.16 13.11 15.63
C MET A 223 -17.04 13.99 16.52
N ASN A 224 -17.49 15.13 15.98
CA ASN A 224 -18.36 16.08 16.65
C ASN A 224 -19.50 16.51 15.70
N THR A 225 -20.58 17.04 16.26
CA THR A 225 -21.65 17.67 15.48
C THR A 225 -21.06 18.81 14.65
N THR A 226 -21.20 18.69 13.33
CA THR A 226 -20.64 19.64 12.37
C THR A 226 -21.70 20.01 11.36
N THR A 227 -21.83 21.31 11.11
CA THR A 227 -22.66 21.85 10.03
C THR A 227 -21.84 21.90 8.75
N VAL A 228 -22.37 21.31 7.67
CA VAL A 228 -21.76 21.37 6.33
C VAL A 228 -22.71 22.12 5.42
N CYS A 229 -22.22 23.20 4.80
CA CYS A 229 -22.98 24.06 3.89
C CYS A 229 -24.21 24.80 4.49
N GLY A 230 -24.24 25.02 5.80
CA GLY A 230 -25.20 25.91 6.48
C GLY A 230 -26.45 25.21 6.99
#